data_AF-A0A966BF00-F1
#
_entry.id   AF-A0A966BF00-F1
#
_cell.length_a   1.000
_cell.length_b   1.000
_cell.length_c   1.000
_cell.angle_alpha   90.00
_cell.angle_beta   90.00
_cell.angle_gamma   90.00
#
_symmetry.space_group_name_H-M   'P 1'
#
loop_
_entity.id
_entity.type
_entity.pdbx_description
1 polymer ?
#
loop_
_entity_poly.entity_id
_entity_poly.type
_entity_poly.pdbx_seq_one_letter_code
_entity_poly.pdbx_strand_id
1 'polypeptide(L)'
;MAQIGIIGAGPAGLAAALFASQKGHDCTVFESASNPGGMAASFVVAGQRVDLGSHRLHPATEPHLLALIKQIMGDDLQIRERNGRINLRDRWVKFPLRATDLIKKLPTNVALRIAGETLTKPFRNSIETNFYESVQHRLGPTVAEEFYGPFAEKLYGVKPHQLSVEIAQRRIAATSGFDVIRKIATATRTSGRVFLYPRCGYGSISERLADAANEAGTELCFNSPITKLQAEKDSVAITSAGRIFEFEQVWSTIPSPNLLAIAKPSPPS
;
A
#
# COMPACT_ATOMS: atom_id res chain seq x y z
N MET A 1 -22.26 17.65 -17.93
CA MET A 1 -22.24 17.54 -16.46
C MET A 1 -22.96 16.26 -16.12
N ALA A 2 -22.33 15.37 -15.37
CA ALA A 2 -22.91 14.08 -14.98
C ALA A 2 -23.01 14.03 -13.46
N GLN A 3 -24.02 13.35 -12.92
CA GLN A 3 -24.17 13.09 -11.49
C GLN A 3 -23.46 11.80 -11.10
N ILE A 4 -22.43 11.89 -10.24
CA ILE A 4 -21.54 10.78 -9.89
C ILE A 4 -21.59 10.51 -8.39
N GLY A 5 -22.06 9.31 -8.02
CA GLY A 5 -21.98 8.81 -6.65
C GLY A 5 -20.67 8.07 -6.44
N ILE A 6 -19.93 8.38 -5.38
CA ILE A 6 -18.64 7.74 -5.08
C ILE A 6 -18.75 7.06 -3.72
N ILE A 7 -18.34 5.78 -3.65
CA ILE A 7 -18.43 5.00 -2.42
C ILE A 7 -17.03 4.79 -1.84
N GLY A 8 -16.80 5.41 -0.68
CA GLY A 8 -15.56 5.40 0.09
C GLY A 8 -14.78 6.70 -0.02
N ALA A 9 -14.44 7.31 1.12
CA ALA A 9 -13.59 8.50 1.22
C ALA A 9 -12.13 8.14 1.54
N GLY A 10 -11.63 7.05 0.95
CA GLY A 10 -10.20 6.76 0.91
C GLY A 10 -9.46 7.61 -0.13
N PRO A 11 -8.12 7.51 -0.23
CA PRO A 11 -7.35 8.28 -1.22
C PRO A 11 -7.86 8.16 -2.66
N ALA A 12 -8.30 6.97 -3.07
CA ALA A 12 -8.84 6.73 -4.41
C ALA A 12 -10.16 7.47 -4.65
N GLY A 13 -11.13 7.35 -3.73
CA GLY A 13 -12.44 7.99 -3.87
C GLY A 13 -12.35 9.51 -3.82
N LEU A 14 -11.55 10.05 -2.91
CA LEU A 14 -11.36 11.50 -2.79
C LEU A 14 -10.64 12.10 -3.99
N ALA A 15 -9.60 11.44 -4.50
CA ALA A 15 -8.92 11.89 -5.71
C ALA A 15 -9.85 11.82 -6.94
N ALA A 16 -10.64 10.75 -7.05
CA ALA A 16 -11.62 10.61 -8.12
C ALA A 16 -12.68 11.72 -8.07
N ALA A 17 -13.21 12.03 -6.87
CA ALA A 17 -14.17 13.10 -6.66
C ALA A 17 -13.60 14.47 -7.02
N LEU A 18 -12.40 14.79 -6.50
CA LEU A 18 -11.70 16.04 -6.81
C LEU A 18 -11.52 16.23 -8.32
N PHE A 19 -11.00 15.23 -9.02
CA PHE A 19 -10.76 15.33 -10.45
C PHE A 19 -12.04 15.37 -11.29
N ALA A 20 -13.12 14.71 -10.84
CA ALA A 20 -14.41 14.77 -11.49
C ALA A 20 -15.08 16.13 -11.30
N SER A 21 -15.10 16.67 -10.08
CA SER A 21 -15.62 18.00 -9.78
C SER A 21 -14.86 19.11 -10.50
N GLN A 22 -13.53 19.01 -10.59
CA GLN A 22 -12.71 19.94 -11.40
C GLN A 22 -13.05 19.94 -12.90
N LYS A 23 -13.65 18.85 -13.40
CA LYS A 23 -14.14 18.75 -14.78
C LYS A 23 -15.60 19.19 -14.94
N GLY A 24 -16.22 19.71 -13.88
CA GLY A 24 -17.61 20.18 -13.87
C GLY A 24 -18.64 19.06 -13.77
N HIS A 25 -18.29 17.92 -13.16
CA HIS A 25 -19.26 16.90 -12.76
C HIS A 25 -19.79 17.19 -11.35
N ASP A 26 -21.04 16.80 -11.10
CA ASP A 26 -21.64 16.86 -9.77
C ASP A 26 -21.30 15.55 -9.03
N CYS A 27 -20.71 15.65 -7.85
CA CYS A 27 -20.13 14.50 -7.16
C CYS A 27 -20.54 14.45 -5.70
N THR A 28 -21.02 13.28 -5.26
CA THR A 28 -21.31 13.00 -3.85
C THR A 28 -20.51 11.78 -3.39
N VAL A 29 -19.70 11.93 -2.35
CA VAL A 29 -18.93 10.83 -1.74
C VAL A 29 -19.64 10.33 -0.49
N PHE A 30 -19.88 9.02 -0.41
CA PHE A 30 -20.42 8.36 0.78
C PHE A 30 -19.33 7.60 1.52
N GLU A 31 -19.16 7.88 2.80
CA GLU A 31 -18.22 7.21 3.69
C GLU A 31 -18.93 6.72 4.95
N SER A 32 -18.69 5.46 5.33
CA SER A 32 -19.31 4.88 6.52
C SER A 32 -18.67 5.37 7.81
N ALA A 33 -17.37 5.69 7.78
CA ALA A 33 -16.66 6.29 8.90
C ALA A 33 -17.03 7.77 9.10
N SER A 34 -16.67 8.30 10.27
CA SER A 34 -16.84 9.71 10.61
C SER A 34 -15.76 10.62 10.04
N ASN A 35 -14.70 10.06 9.44
CA ASN A 35 -13.53 10.78 8.93
C ASN A 35 -13.04 10.14 7.62
N PRO A 36 -12.37 10.91 6.73
CA PRO A 36 -11.77 10.37 5.52
C PRO A 36 -10.52 9.53 5.81
N GLY A 37 -10.09 8.76 4.80
CA GLY A 37 -8.78 8.12 4.75
C GLY A 37 -8.81 6.62 4.53
N GLY A 38 -9.89 5.93 4.91
CA GLY A 38 -9.97 4.46 4.80
C GLY A 38 -8.73 3.80 5.40
N MET A 39 -8.05 2.93 4.64
CA MET A 39 -6.82 2.28 5.10
C MET A 39 -5.63 3.21 5.34
N ALA A 40 -5.66 4.43 4.79
CA ALA A 40 -4.62 5.44 4.97
C ALA A 40 -4.92 6.41 6.12
N ALA A 41 -6.01 6.22 6.86
CA ALA A 41 -6.43 7.12 7.93
C ALA A 41 -5.45 7.14 9.13
N SER A 42 -5.52 8.24 9.87
CA SER A 42 -4.90 8.38 11.20
C SER A 42 -5.99 8.56 12.25
N PHE A 43 -5.74 8.10 13.48
CA PHE A 43 -6.67 8.17 14.60
C PHE A 43 -5.91 8.39 15.91
N VAL A 44 -6.61 8.73 16.99
CA VAL A 44 -5.98 9.02 18.29
C VAL A 44 -6.03 7.78 19.18
N VAL A 45 -4.88 7.40 19.73
CA VAL A 45 -4.73 6.36 20.76
C VAL A 45 -3.95 6.96 21.93
N ALA A 46 -4.53 6.94 23.12
CA ALA A 46 -3.90 7.48 24.34
C ALA A 46 -3.35 8.92 24.17
N GLY A 47 -4.11 9.79 23.48
CA GLY A 47 -3.72 11.17 23.20
C GLY A 47 -2.67 11.35 22.10
N GLN A 48 -2.19 10.26 21.49
CA GLN A 48 -1.26 10.30 20.36
C GLN A 48 -1.96 9.96 19.05
N ARG A 49 -1.69 10.76 18.03
CA ARG A 49 -2.18 10.48 16.68
C ARG A 49 -1.28 9.44 16.01
N VAL A 50 -1.90 8.34 15.57
CA VAL A 50 -1.24 7.19 14.96
C VAL A 50 -1.92 6.83 13.64
N ASP A 51 -1.21 6.13 12.75
CA ASP A 51 -1.74 5.67 11.47
C ASP A 51 -2.31 4.27 11.56
N LEU A 52 -3.25 3.94 10.67
CA LEU A 52 -3.73 2.58 10.44
C LEU A 52 -2.69 1.72 9.70
N GLY A 53 -1.57 1.45 10.35
CA GLY A 53 -0.44 0.70 9.79
C GLY A 53 0.66 1.61 9.24
N SER A 54 1.76 0.97 8.80
CA SER A 54 2.98 1.69 8.38
C SER A 54 2.87 2.23 6.97
N HIS A 55 2.73 3.55 6.84
CA HIS A 55 2.62 4.23 5.54
C HIS A 55 3.86 5.03 5.16
N ARG A 56 4.13 5.11 3.85
CA ARG A 56 5.22 5.92 3.25
C ARG A 56 4.82 6.33 1.84
N LEU A 57 4.86 7.63 1.54
CA LEU A 57 4.66 8.11 0.19
C LEU A 57 5.99 8.03 -0.56
N HIS A 58 6.04 7.23 -1.63
CA HIS A 58 7.28 7.01 -2.36
C HIS A 58 7.55 8.17 -3.32
N PRO A 59 8.80 8.67 -3.47
CA PRO A 59 9.13 9.66 -4.50
C PRO A 59 8.93 9.19 -5.95
N ALA A 60 8.57 7.91 -6.13
CA ALA A 60 8.26 7.30 -7.42
C ALA A 60 6.75 7.23 -7.69
N THR A 61 5.92 7.77 -6.80
CA THR A 61 4.50 8.03 -7.09
C THR A 61 4.39 8.86 -8.37
N GLU A 62 3.37 8.58 -9.18
CA GLU A 62 3.13 9.26 -10.45
C GLU A 62 3.29 10.77 -10.33
N PRO A 63 4.06 11.43 -11.22
CA PRO A 63 4.47 12.82 -11.02
C PRO A 63 3.32 13.79 -10.79
N HIS A 64 2.20 13.63 -11.50
CA HIS A 64 1.03 14.48 -11.37
C HIS A 64 0.33 14.31 -10.00
N LEU A 65 0.22 13.07 -9.49
CA LEU A 65 -0.32 12.81 -8.16
C LEU A 65 0.61 13.33 -7.06
N LEU A 66 1.92 13.14 -7.21
CA LEU A 66 2.89 13.66 -6.26
C LEU A 66 2.89 15.20 -6.22
N ALA A 67 2.73 15.85 -7.38
CA ALA A 67 2.59 17.30 -7.47
C ALA A 67 1.33 17.79 -6.75
N LEU A 68 0.19 17.14 -6.98
CA LEU A 68 -1.06 17.43 -6.26
C LEU A 68 -0.87 17.28 -4.74
N ILE A 69 -0.32 16.16 -4.27
CA ILE A 69 -0.13 15.92 -2.83
C ILE A 69 0.83 16.98 -2.24
N LYS A 70 1.90 17.35 -2.95
CA LYS A 70 2.78 18.43 -2.50
C LYS A 70 2.06 19.77 -2.42
N GLN A 71 1.19 20.08 -3.39
CA GLN A 71 0.42 21.31 -3.41
C GLN A 71 -0.54 21.40 -2.23
N ILE A 72 -1.36 20.37 -1.99
CA ILE A 72 -2.38 20.38 -0.92
C ILE A 72 -1.77 20.28 0.48
N MET A 73 -0.58 19.68 0.61
CA MET A 73 0.11 19.54 1.89
C MET A 73 1.04 20.71 2.21
N GLY A 74 1.61 21.36 1.19
CA GLY A 74 2.63 22.40 1.38
C GLY A 74 3.80 21.94 2.27
N ASP A 75 4.15 22.76 3.25
CA ASP A 75 5.26 22.55 4.19
C ASP A 75 5.02 21.40 5.19
N ASP A 76 3.80 20.87 5.26
CA ASP A 76 3.49 19.71 6.12
C ASP A 76 3.99 18.40 5.53
N LEU A 77 4.30 18.33 4.23
CA LEU A 77 4.84 17.11 3.62
C LEU A 77 6.37 17.05 3.77
N GLN A 78 6.82 16.24 4.71
CA GLN A 78 8.23 16.16 5.09
C GLN A 78 8.97 15.12 4.26
N ILE A 79 10.25 15.37 3.97
CA ILE A 79 11.17 14.35 3.45
C ILE A 79 11.83 13.65 4.63
N ARG A 80 11.74 12.32 4.67
CA ARG A 80 12.28 11.47 5.75
C ARG A 80 13.25 10.45 5.19
N GLU A 81 14.35 10.21 5.92
CA GLU A 81 15.29 9.15 5.58
C GLU A 81 14.83 7.78 6.10
N ARG A 82 15.04 6.74 5.29
CA ARG A 82 14.68 5.37 5.61
C ARG A 82 15.81 4.66 6.33
N ASN A 83 15.61 4.38 7.62
CA ASN A 83 16.48 3.51 8.41
C ASN A 83 15.71 2.24 8.81
N GLY A 84 15.65 1.27 7.89
CA GLY A 84 15.03 -0.03 8.14
C GLY A 84 16.00 -1.00 8.82
N ARG A 85 15.58 -1.60 9.93
CA ARG A 85 16.33 -2.64 10.64
C ARG A 85 15.42 -3.80 11.01
N ILE A 86 16.01 -4.98 11.12
CA ILE A 86 15.37 -6.19 11.61
C ILE A 86 16.09 -6.59 12.88
N ASN A 87 15.34 -6.99 13.90
CA ASN A 87 15.90 -7.72 15.02
C ASN A 87 15.85 -9.22 14.68
N LEU A 88 17.03 -9.83 14.53
CA LEU A 88 17.19 -11.25 14.28
C LEU A 88 18.15 -11.80 15.32
N ARG A 89 17.68 -12.71 16.18
CA ARG A 89 18.46 -13.30 17.29
C ARG A 89 19.12 -12.23 18.17
N ASP A 90 18.33 -11.24 18.59
CA ASP A 90 18.77 -10.10 19.42
C ASP A 90 19.86 -9.21 18.78
N ARG A 91 20.03 -9.31 17.46
CA ARG A 91 20.97 -8.49 16.69
C ARG A 91 20.24 -7.66 15.64
N TRP A 92 20.58 -6.37 15.57
CA TRP A 92 20.03 -5.45 14.59
C TRP A 92 20.76 -5.54 13.24
N VAL A 93 20.09 -6.11 12.25
CA VAL A 93 20.56 -6.21 10.85
C VAL A 93 19.84 -5.20 9.96
N LYS A 94 20.52 -4.69 8.93
CA LYS A 94 19.95 -3.68 8.01
C LYS A 94 18.94 -4.32 7.07
N PHE A 95 17.87 -3.59 6.74
CA PHE A 95 16.92 -3.97 5.70
C PHE A 95 17.03 -3.04 4.47
N PRO A 96 17.05 -3.56 3.22
CA PRO A 96 16.93 -4.97 2.84
C PRO A 96 18.12 -5.82 3.28
N LEU A 97 17.86 -7.10 3.58
CA LEU A 97 18.89 -8.02 4.05
C LEU A 97 19.98 -8.20 3.00
N ARG A 98 21.23 -8.16 3.46
CA ARG A 98 22.41 -8.50 2.66
C ARG A 98 23.14 -9.63 3.35
N ALA A 99 23.52 -10.67 2.60
CA ALA A 99 24.27 -11.81 3.14
C ALA A 99 25.51 -11.36 3.93
N THR A 100 26.20 -10.31 3.48
CA THR A 100 27.36 -9.75 4.17
C THR A 100 27.05 -9.12 5.53
N ASP A 101 25.89 -8.47 5.71
CA ASP A 101 25.49 -7.93 7.02
C ASP A 101 25.05 -9.06 7.96
N LEU A 102 24.42 -10.12 7.42
CA LEU A 102 24.07 -11.31 8.18
C LEU A 102 25.33 -12.04 8.69
N ILE A 103 26.29 -12.32 7.81
CA ILE A 103 27.55 -12.99 8.16
C ILE A 103 28.32 -12.23 9.24
N LYS A 104 28.32 -10.89 9.21
CA LYS A 104 29.05 -10.05 10.17
C LYS A 104 28.38 -9.95 11.55
N LYS A 105 27.07 -10.15 11.63
CA LYS A 105 26.29 -9.84 12.84
C LYS A 105 25.63 -11.03 13.50
N LEU A 106 25.41 -12.11 12.77
CA LEU A 106 24.82 -13.32 13.30
C LEU A 106 25.86 -14.20 14.01
N PRO A 107 25.41 -15.11 14.90
CA PRO A 107 26.29 -16.11 15.51
C PRO A 107 27.11 -16.88 14.46
N THR A 108 28.35 -17.21 14.80
CA THR A 108 29.34 -17.78 13.87
C THR A 108 28.86 -19.05 13.18
N ASN A 109 28.13 -19.93 13.89
CA ASN A 109 27.56 -21.14 13.31
C ASN A 109 26.56 -20.85 12.18
N VAL A 110 25.68 -19.85 12.36
CA VAL A 110 24.72 -19.42 11.34
C VAL A 110 25.43 -18.69 10.20
N ALA A 111 26.40 -17.84 10.53
CA ALA A 111 27.20 -17.12 9.54
C ALA A 111 27.96 -18.07 8.60
N LEU A 112 28.57 -19.14 9.14
CA LEU A 112 29.27 -20.17 8.36
C LEU A 112 28.32 -20.94 7.43
N ARG A 113 27.11 -21.28 7.89
CA ARG A 113 26.08 -21.90 7.05
C ARG A 113 25.69 -20.99 5.90
N ILE A 114 25.36 -19.73 6.17
CA ILE A 114 25.00 -18.73 5.15
C ILE A 114 26.15 -18.53 4.14
N ALA A 115 27.40 -18.50 4.61
CA ALA A 115 28.57 -18.37 3.75
C ALA A 115 28.73 -19.59 2.82
N GLY A 116 28.69 -20.82 3.36
CA GLY A 116 28.74 -22.05 2.56
C GLY A 116 27.57 -22.18 1.58
N GLU A 117 26.38 -21.76 2.01
CA GLU A 117 25.19 -21.70 1.16
C GLU A 117 25.32 -20.68 0.02
N THR A 118 25.99 -19.55 0.26
CA THR A 118 26.20 -18.56 -0.79
C THR A 118 27.19 -19.08 -1.84
N LEU A 119 28.23 -19.81 -1.42
CA LEU A 119 29.24 -20.40 -2.31
C LEU A 119 28.66 -21.52 -3.18
N THR A 120 27.70 -22.28 -2.66
CA THR A 120 27.06 -23.40 -3.39
C THR A 120 25.90 -22.95 -4.28
N LYS A 121 25.55 -21.66 -4.30
CA LYS A 121 24.43 -21.11 -5.08
C LYS A 121 24.44 -21.50 -6.58
N PRO A 122 25.58 -21.44 -7.32
CA PRO A 122 25.59 -21.79 -8.74
C PRO A 122 25.22 -23.24 -9.04
N PHE A 123 25.34 -24.13 -8.04
CA PHE A 123 25.04 -25.55 -8.16
C PHE A 123 23.63 -25.90 -7.69
N ARG A 124 22.80 -24.92 -7.31
CA ARG A 124 21.41 -25.15 -6.92
C ARG A 124 20.51 -25.11 -8.14
N ASN A 125 19.92 -26.26 -8.46
CA ASN A 125 18.75 -26.32 -9.32
C ASN A 125 17.50 -26.01 -8.50
N SER A 126 16.68 -25.06 -8.93
CA SER A 126 15.36 -24.83 -8.36
C SER A 126 14.42 -24.26 -9.40
N ILE A 127 13.25 -24.88 -9.52
CA ILE A 127 12.08 -24.27 -10.15
C ILE A 127 11.39 -23.49 -9.03
N GLU A 128 11.35 -22.16 -9.13
CA GLU A 128 10.67 -21.32 -8.12
C GLU A 128 9.15 -21.47 -8.30
N THR A 129 8.48 -22.27 -7.47
CA THR A 129 7.00 -22.45 -7.55
C THR A 129 6.23 -21.59 -6.55
N ASN A 130 6.87 -21.20 -5.46
CA ASN A 130 6.29 -20.36 -4.41
C ASN A 130 7.31 -19.37 -3.80
N PHE A 131 6.83 -18.48 -2.93
CA PHE A 131 7.65 -17.49 -2.24
C PHE A 131 8.84 -18.11 -1.50
N TYR A 132 8.61 -19.20 -0.75
CA TYR A 132 9.64 -19.81 0.09
C TYR A 132 10.80 -20.36 -0.73
N GLU A 133 10.50 -21.13 -1.77
CA GLU A 133 11.49 -21.68 -2.71
C GLU A 133 12.29 -20.58 -3.42
N SER A 134 11.60 -19.49 -3.83
CA SER A 134 12.27 -18.32 -4.42
C SER A 134 13.27 -17.69 -3.46
N VAL A 135 12.94 -17.61 -2.16
CA VAL A 135 13.90 -17.14 -1.14
C VAL A 135 15.07 -18.10 -0.99
N GLN A 136 14.80 -19.40 -0.85
CA GLN A 136 15.83 -20.43 -0.67
C GLN A 136 16.83 -20.43 -1.82
N HIS A 137 16.34 -20.31 -3.06
CA HIS A 137 17.17 -20.22 -4.24
C HIS A 137 18.02 -18.93 -4.26
N ARG A 138 17.41 -17.77 -3.92
CA ARG A 138 18.09 -16.47 -4.02
C ARG A 138 19.10 -16.20 -2.91
N LEU A 139 18.75 -16.57 -1.67
CA LEU A 139 19.45 -16.17 -0.44
C LEU A 139 19.95 -17.36 0.41
N GLY A 140 19.53 -18.59 0.09
CA GLY A 140 19.93 -19.80 0.80
C GLY A 140 18.88 -20.32 1.78
N PRO A 141 18.88 -21.64 2.05
CA PRO A 141 17.92 -22.28 2.94
C PRO A 141 17.96 -21.71 4.36
N THR A 142 19.14 -21.41 4.91
CA THR A 142 19.24 -20.81 6.26
C THR A 142 18.52 -19.46 6.32
N VAL A 143 18.65 -18.59 5.31
CA VAL A 143 18.00 -17.27 5.30
C VAL A 143 16.49 -17.36 5.10
N ALA A 144 16.04 -18.35 4.33
CA ALA A 144 14.62 -18.63 4.15
C ALA A 144 13.99 -19.12 5.46
N GLU A 145 14.63 -20.09 6.13
CA GLU A 145 14.12 -20.71 7.36
C GLU A 145 14.18 -19.76 8.56
N GLU A 146 15.33 -19.12 8.79
CA GLU A 146 15.56 -18.31 10.00
C GLU A 146 14.91 -16.93 9.92
N PHE A 147 14.57 -16.43 8.73
CA PHE A 147 14.06 -15.08 8.57
C PHE A 147 12.82 -15.00 7.68
N TYR A 148 12.94 -15.20 6.36
CA TYR A 148 11.85 -14.83 5.45
C TYR A 148 10.61 -15.72 5.59
N GLY A 149 10.75 -16.98 6.02
CA GLY A 149 9.63 -17.87 6.33
C GLY A 149 8.81 -17.36 7.50
N PRO A 150 9.38 -17.25 8.72
CA PRO A 150 8.70 -16.67 9.87
C PRO A 150 8.21 -15.25 9.64
N PHE A 151 8.98 -14.43 8.91
CA PHE A 151 8.60 -13.07 8.56
C PHE A 151 7.36 -13.04 7.65
N ALA A 152 7.32 -13.88 6.61
CA ALA A 152 6.18 -13.96 5.70
C ALA A 152 4.94 -14.47 6.42
N GLU A 153 5.07 -15.49 7.29
CA GLU A 153 3.94 -15.98 8.08
C GLU A 153 3.41 -14.91 9.04
N LYS A 154 4.28 -14.17 9.72
CA LYS A 154 3.88 -13.04 10.59
C LYS A 154 3.23 -11.89 9.83
N LEU A 155 3.65 -11.63 8.59
CA LEU A 155 3.15 -10.50 7.79
C LEU A 155 1.85 -10.84 7.06
N TYR A 156 1.74 -12.05 6.52
CA TYR A 156 0.64 -12.47 5.64
C TYR A 156 -0.37 -13.41 6.31
N GLY A 157 -0.06 -13.94 7.49
CA GLY A 157 -0.94 -14.86 8.22
C GLY A 157 -1.08 -16.25 7.60
N VAL A 158 -0.26 -16.59 6.60
CA VAL A 158 -0.29 -17.87 5.87
C VAL A 158 1.11 -18.47 5.74
N LYS A 159 1.19 -19.78 5.49
CA LYS A 159 2.48 -20.45 5.33
C LYS A 159 3.19 -19.94 4.07
N PRO A 160 4.53 -19.80 4.09
CA PRO A 160 5.27 -19.18 2.99
C PRO A 160 5.19 -19.97 1.67
N HIS A 161 4.89 -21.28 1.71
CA HIS A 161 4.65 -22.11 0.52
C HIS A 161 3.32 -21.82 -0.18
N GLN A 162 2.37 -21.16 0.51
CA GLN A 162 1.07 -20.77 -0.06
C GLN A 162 1.13 -19.40 -0.75
N LEU A 163 2.25 -18.68 -0.62
CA LEU A 163 2.44 -17.37 -1.22
C LEU A 163 3.02 -17.49 -2.63
N SER A 164 2.53 -16.66 -3.55
CA SER A 164 3.01 -16.65 -4.93
C SER A 164 4.48 -16.20 -5.03
N VAL A 165 5.17 -16.69 -6.05
CA VAL A 165 6.55 -16.31 -6.38
C VAL A 165 6.68 -14.81 -6.63
N GLU A 166 5.64 -14.16 -7.16
CA GLU A 166 5.62 -12.73 -7.47
C GLU A 166 5.89 -11.86 -6.24
N ILE A 167 5.41 -12.28 -5.07
CA ILE A 167 5.66 -11.58 -3.79
C ILE A 167 7.17 -11.56 -3.50
N ALA A 168 7.86 -12.68 -3.72
CA ALA A 168 9.30 -12.78 -3.53
C ALA A 168 10.04 -11.91 -4.55
N GLN A 169 9.63 -11.94 -5.83
CA GLN A 169 10.23 -11.14 -6.89
C GLN A 169 10.16 -9.64 -6.63
N ARG A 170 9.04 -9.15 -6.09
CA ARG A 170 8.85 -7.73 -5.78
C ARG A 170 9.54 -7.29 -4.48
N ARG A 171 9.59 -8.15 -3.46
CA ARG A 171 10.06 -7.77 -2.11
C ARG A 171 11.52 -8.13 -1.84
N ILE A 172 12.04 -9.18 -2.48
CA ILE A 172 13.41 -9.63 -2.29
C ILE A 172 14.25 -9.01 -3.39
N ALA A 173 14.94 -7.93 -3.03
CA ALA A 173 16.00 -7.39 -3.85
C ALA A 173 17.18 -8.38 -3.88
N ALA A 174 17.09 -9.40 -4.73
CA ALA A 174 18.23 -10.21 -5.12
C ALA A 174 19.07 -9.36 -6.07
N THR A 175 19.87 -8.45 -5.52
CA THR A 175 20.86 -7.73 -6.33
C THR A 175 21.90 -8.74 -6.80
N SER A 176 21.85 -9.08 -8.10
CA SER A 176 23.07 -9.49 -8.80
C SER A 176 24.07 -8.32 -8.71
N GLY A 177 25.37 -8.61 -8.63
CA GLY A 177 26.40 -7.55 -8.61
C GLY A 177 26.31 -6.62 -9.83
N PHE A 178 25.81 -7.13 -10.96
CA PHE A 178 25.62 -6.39 -12.21
C PHE A 178 24.48 -5.38 -12.16
N ASP A 179 23.36 -5.70 -11.50
CA ASP A 179 22.22 -4.78 -11.34
C ASP A 179 22.55 -3.58 -10.44
N VAL A 180 23.46 -3.77 -9.50
CA VAL A 180 23.98 -2.69 -8.64
C VAL A 180 24.81 -1.72 -9.48
N ILE A 181 25.70 -2.23 -10.34
CA ILE A 181 26.54 -1.41 -11.22
C ILE A 181 25.67 -0.62 -12.21
N ARG A 182 24.65 -1.26 -12.82
CA ARG A 182 23.72 -0.59 -13.75
C ARG A 182 22.86 0.48 -13.06
N LYS A 183 22.42 0.24 -11.81
CA LYS A 183 21.70 1.23 -11.00
C LYS A 183 22.59 2.39 -10.54
N ILE A 184 23.89 2.17 -10.36
CA ILE A 184 24.86 3.22 -10.04
C ILE A 184 25.16 4.07 -11.29
N ALA A 185 25.31 3.44 -12.45
CA ALA A 185 25.55 4.14 -13.71
C ALA A 185 24.37 5.02 -14.18
N THR A 186 23.14 4.69 -13.75
CA THR A 186 21.91 5.45 -14.04
C THR A 186 21.44 6.32 -12.88
N ALA A 187 22.23 6.46 -11.80
CA ALA A 187 21.84 7.16 -10.59
C ALA A 187 21.93 8.69 -10.69
N THR A 188 20.94 9.31 -11.35
CA THR A 188 20.50 10.69 -11.04
C THR A 188 19.32 10.73 -10.07
N ARG A 189 18.94 9.61 -9.44
CA ARG A 189 17.85 9.60 -8.44
C ARG A 189 18.18 8.78 -7.20
N THR A 190 18.28 9.48 -6.07
CA THR A 190 18.30 9.05 -4.67
C THR A 190 17.03 8.29 -4.23
N SER A 191 16.33 7.59 -5.13
CA SER A 191 14.94 7.12 -5.01
C SER A 191 14.71 5.96 -4.01
N GLY A 192 15.73 5.52 -3.25
CA GLY A 192 15.59 4.38 -2.33
C GLY A 192 15.83 4.67 -0.85
N ARG A 193 16.34 5.87 -0.52
CA ARG A 193 16.72 6.26 0.85
C ARG A 193 15.74 7.21 1.52
N VAL A 194 14.89 7.88 0.75
CA VAL A 194 13.96 8.87 1.29
C VAL A 194 12.53 8.50 0.95
N PHE A 195 11.60 8.91 1.80
CA PHE A 195 10.16 8.86 1.58
C PHE A 195 9.54 10.16 2.07
N LEU A 196 8.34 10.45 1.60
CA LEU A 196 7.59 11.61 2.05
C LEU A 196 6.57 11.17 3.12
N TYR A 197 6.37 12.02 4.12
CA TYR A 197 5.47 11.74 5.23
C TYR A 197 4.89 13.04 5.81
N PRO A 198 3.58 13.16 6.01
CA PRO A 198 2.97 14.34 6.61
C PRO A 198 3.38 14.55 8.07
N ARG A 199 3.56 15.80 8.49
CA ARG A 199 3.89 16.16 9.88
C ARG A 199 2.87 15.61 10.89
N CYS A 200 1.59 15.59 10.54
CA CYS A 200 0.48 15.25 11.43
C CYS A 200 -0.08 13.82 11.23
N GLY A 201 0.70 12.92 10.63
CA GLY A 201 0.26 11.54 10.35
C GLY A 201 -0.25 11.35 8.93
N TYR A 202 -0.22 10.12 8.44
CA TYR A 202 -0.43 9.83 7.03
C TYR A 202 -1.86 10.14 6.53
N GLY A 203 -2.85 10.02 7.43
CA GLY A 203 -4.24 10.36 7.16
C GLY A 203 -4.46 11.80 6.75
N SER A 204 -3.54 12.71 7.07
CA SER A 204 -3.65 14.11 6.67
C SER A 204 -3.60 14.32 5.16
N ILE A 205 -3.05 13.37 4.38
CA ILE A 205 -3.17 13.42 2.92
C ILE A 205 -4.64 13.30 2.49
N SER A 206 -5.39 12.38 3.10
CA SER A 206 -6.81 12.19 2.79
C SER A 206 -7.67 13.30 3.36
N GLU A 207 -7.35 13.85 4.52
CA GLU A 207 -8.02 15.05 5.06
C GLU A 207 -7.88 16.22 4.08
N ARG A 208 -6.67 16.53 3.62
CA ARG A 208 -6.43 17.59 2.62
C ARG A 208 -7.06 17.32 1.26
N LEU A 209 -7.13 16.05 0.84
CA LEU A 209 -7.85 15.68 -0.39
C LEU A 209 -9.36 15.88 -0.23
N ALA A 210 -9.92 15.59 0.94
CA ALA A 210 -11.32 15.85 1.24
C ALA A 210 -11.62 17.35 1.24
N ASP A 211 -10.79 18.17 1.88
CA ASP A 211 -10.90 19.64 1.84
C ASP A 211 -10.90 20.14 0.39
N ALA A 212 -9.92 19.71 -0.41
CA ALA A 212 -9.81 20.12 -1.82
C ALA A 212 -11.00 19.65 -2.67
N ALA A 213 -11.51 18.45 -2.45
CA ALA A 213 -12.69 17.94 -3.16
C ALA A 213 -13.94 18.76 -2.82
N ASN A 214 -14.13 19.06 -1.52
CA ASN A 214 -15.24 19.89 -1.06
C ASN A 214 -15.15 21.34 -1.60
N GLU A 215 -13.95 21.93 -1.62
CA GLU A 215 -13.70 23.23 -2.26
C GLU A 215 -13.97 23.22 -3.77
N ALA A 216 -13.77 22.08 -4.44
CA ALA A 216 -14.11 21.90 -5.85
C ALA A 216 -15.61 21.65 -6.09
N GLY A 217 -16.43 21.58 -5.04
CA GLY A 217 -17.88 21.40 -5.12
C GLY A 217 -18.37 19.96 -4.93
N THR A 218 -17.51 19.03 -4.49
CA THR A 218 -17.95 17.67 -4.10
C THR A 218 -18.70 17.72 -2.76
N GLU A 219 -19.87 17.08 -2.68
CA GLU A 219 -20.55 16.82 -1.41
C GLU A 219 -19.94 15.60 -0.69
N LEU A 220 -19.57 15.74 0.59
CA LEU A 220 -19.00 14.66 1.41
C LEU A 220 -19.97 14.21 2.51
N CYS A 221 -20.52 13.01 2.36
CA CYS A 221 -21.44 12.39 3.31
C CYS A 221 -20.71 11.36 4.19
N PHE A 222 -20.24 11.78 5.37
CA PHE A 222 -19.68 10.89 6.39
C PHE A 222 -20.78 10.21 7.22
N ASN A 223 -20.43 9.16 7.98
CA ASN A 223 -21.39 8.34 8.75
C ASN A 223 -22.55 7.80 7.89
N SER A 224 -22.30 7.57 6.61
CA SER A 224 -23.29 7.23 5.59
C SER A 224 -22.96 5.86 5.01
N PRO A 225 -23.13 4.76 5.78
CA PRO A 225 -22.92 3.41 5.25
C PRO A 225 -23.93 3.12 4.13
N ILE A 226 -23.44 2.54 3.04
CA ILE A 226 -24.29 2.09 1.93
C ILE A 226 -24.79 0.69 2.25
N THR A 227 -26.11 0.52 2.21
CA THR A 227 -26.76 -0.77 2.51
C THR A 227 -27.28 -1.47 1.25
N LYS A 228 -27.49 -0.72 0.17
CA LYS A 228 -28.00 -1.25 -1.10
C LYS A 228 -27.54 -0.38 -2.26
N LEU A 229 -27.18 -1.03 -3.35
CA LEU A 229 -26.96 -0.44 -4.67
C LEU A 229 -27.92 -1.09 -5.66
N GLN A 230 -28.62 -0.30 -6.45
CA GLN A 230 -29.54 -0.79 -7.47
C GLN A 230 -29.21 -0.14 -8.80
N ALA A 231 -28.66 -0.92 -9.73
CA ALA A 231 -28.40 -0.49 -11.09
C ALA A 231 -29.65 -0.69 -11.95
N GLU A 232 -30.11 0.39 -12.56
CA GLU A 232 -31.13 0.45 -13.59
C GLU A 232 -30.44 0.64 -14.96
N LYS A 233 -31.21 0.77 -16.04
CA LYS A 233 -30.67 0.90 -17.40
C LYS A 233 -29.78 2.15 -17.58
N ASP A 234 -30.20 3.27 -17.01
CA ASP A 234 -29.59 4.60 -17.23
C ASP A 234 -29.22 5.31 -15.91
N SER A 235 -29.38 4.64 -14.76
CA SER A 235 -29.08 5.21 -13.45
C SER A 235 -28.67 4.15 -12.43
N VAL A 236 -28.06 4.58 -11.34
CA VAL A 236 -27.72 3.75 -10.20
C VAL A 236 -28.22 4.42 -8.92
N ALA A 237 -29.09 3.74 -8.19
CA ALA A 237 -29.61 4.19 -6.91
C ALA A 237 -28.73 3.67 -5.75
N ILE A 238 -28.30 4.59 -4.90
CA ILE A 238 -27.57 4.35 -3.65
C ILE A 238 -28.56 4.47 -2.49
N THR A 239 -28.64 3.46 -1.62
CA THR A 239 -29.39 3.55 -0.35
C THR A 239 -28.44 3.72 0.83
N SER A 240 -28.60 4.81 1.58
CA SER A 240 -27.87 5.07 2.83
C SER A 240 -28.79 5.66 3.88
N ALA A 241 -28.72 5.17 5.12
CA ALA A 241 -29.56 5.62 6.25
C ALA A 241 -31.07 5.70 5.94
N GLY A 242 -31.58 4.78 5.11
CA GLY A 242 -33.00 4.75 4.69
C GLY A 242 -33.38 5.78 3.62
N ARG A 243 -32.44 6.62 3.17
CA ARG A 243 -32.61 7.54 2.04
C ARG A 243 -32.06 6.93 0.76
N ILE A 244 -32.66 7.31 -0.36
CA ILE A 244 -32.27 6.88 -1.70
C ILE A 244 -31.73 8.09 -2.45
N PHE A 245 -30.57 7.92 -3.08
CA PHE A 245 -29.90 8.90 -3.90
C PHE A 245 -29.70 8.30 -5.30
N GLU A 246 -30.06 9.03 -6.35
CA GLU A 246 -29.94 8.56 -7.74
C GLU A 246 -28.78 9.25 -8.45
N PHE A 247 -27.97 8.47 -9.16
CA PHE A 247 -26.82 8.96 -9.92
C PHE A 247 -26.80 8.37 -11.33
N GLU A 248 -26.17 9.05 -12.28
CA GLU A 248 -25.91 8.50 -13.62
C GLU A 248 -24.80 7.45 -13.57
N GLN A 249 -23.81 7.65 -12.69
CA GLN A 249 -22.69 6.74 -12.50
C GLN A 249 -22.38 6.57 -11.02
N VAL A 250 -21.93 5.37 -10.66
CA VAL A 250 -21.41 5.10 -9.32
C VAL A 250 -20.01 4.49 -9.41
N TRP A 251 -19.06 5.11 -8.71
CA TRP A 251 -17.68 4.65 -8.61
C TRP A 251 -17.43 4.06 -7.22
N SER A 252 -17.18 2.75 -7.19
CA SER A 252 -16.95 2.03 -5.94
C SER A 252 -15.46 1.87 -5.65
N THR A 253 -15.05 2.23 -4.43
CA THR A 253 -13.70 1.95 -3.92
C THR A 253 -13.69 0.95 -2.75
N ILE A 254 -14.85 0.40 -2.40
CA ILE A 254 -14.97 -0.63 -1.36
C ILE A 254 -14.51 -2.00 -1.88
N PRO A 255 -14.13 -2.95 -0.99
CA PRO A 255 -13.74 -4.29 -1.40
C PRO A 255 -14.82 -4.97 -2.26
N SER A 256 -14.41 -5.65 -3.33
CA SER A 256 -15.34 -6.30 -4.26
C SER A 256 -16.34 -7.24 -3.60
N PRO A 257 -15.99 -8.07 -2.58
CA PRO A 257 -16.98 -8.90 -1.89
C PRO A 257 -18.09 -8.07 -1.21
N ASN A 258 -17.73 -6.91 -0.65
CA ASN A 258 -18.71 -6.01 -0.01
C ASN A 258 -19.60 -5.35 -1.05
N LEU A 259 -19.03 -4.96 -2.20
CA LEU A 259 -19.79 -4.43 -3.32
C LEU A 259 -20.82 -5.44 -3.84
N LEU A 260 -20.39 -6.70 -4.04
CA LEU A 260 -21.25 -7.78 -4.50
C LEU A 260 -22.40 -8.08 -3.52
N ALA A 261 -22.17 -7.94 -2.22
CA ALA A 261 -23.18 -8.17 -1.19
C ALA A 261 -24.31 -7.13 -1.21
N ILE A 262 -24.05 -5.91 -1.69
CA ILE A 262 -25.02 -4.80 -1.68
C ILE A 262 -25.60 -4.47 -3.07
N ALA A 263 -24.96 -4.92 -4.15
CA ALA A 263 -25.35 -4.62 -5.52
C ALA A 263 -26.52 -5.49 -6.03
N LYS A 264 -27.47 -4.84 -6.70
CA LYS A 264 -28.59 -5.45 -7.42
C LYS A 264 -28.71 -4.85 -8.83
N PRO A 265 -29.04 -5.63 -9.87
CA PRO A 265 -29.06 -7.09 -9.87
C PRO A 265 -27.66 -7.65 -9.54
N SER A 266 -27.60 -8.87 -9.03
CA SER A 266 -26.31 -9.55 -8.87
C SER A 266 -25.61 -9.63 -10.23
N PRO A 267 -24.27 -9.52 -10.29
CA PRO A 267 -23.58 -9.65 -11.56
C PRO A 267 -23.90 -10.99 -12.21
N PRO A 268 -23.89 -11.05 -13.56
CA PRO A 268 -24.10 -12.31 -14.28
C PRO A 268 -23.07 -13.33 -13.79
N SER A 269 -23.56 -14.54 -13.48
CA SER A 269 -22.79 -15.69 -13.03
C SER A 269 -21.85 -16.22 -14.10
#